data_AF-M1ZUL5-F1
#
_entry.id   AF-M1ZUL5-F1
#
_cell.length_a   1.000
_cell.length_b   1.000
_cell.length_c   1.000
_cell.angle_alpha   90.00
_cell.angle_beta   90.00
_cell.angle_gamma   90.00
#
_symmetry.space_group_name_H-M   'P 1'
#
loop_
_entity.id
_entity.type
_entity.pdbx_description
1 polymer ?
#
loop_
_entity_poly.entity_id
_entity_poly.type
_entity_poly.pdbx_seq_one_letter_code
_entity_poly.pdbx_strand_id
1 'polypeptide(L)'
;VEKAVKNIIASKTFDNGTICASEQSIICEECNHDLVVAEFKKQGGYFMTEEETEKVCKLLFKKGNAMNAKFVGRSPQVIASAAGFTIPAGTKVLIGRQNGVGEGYPLSFEKLTTVLGFYTVKDWHEACELSIKLLQNGIGHTMSIHTEDRDMVMKFARKPASRILVNTGGTQGGTGASTGLNPSFTLGCGTWGGSSVSENVTPKHLINIKRVAYGIKDCTNLASNDPTFNCIKTAENCHGVQNQFMNMSPAQIAAAAEVLNKANNCAENTNTCTECSSENTKNEELLDLVNQIVAAMKGAN
;
A
#
# COMPACT_ATOMS: atom_id res chain seq x y z
N VAL A 1 -13.71 12.23 -20.63
CA VAL A 1 -14.57 11.06 -20.32
C VAL A 1 -14.40 9.95 -21.36
N GLU A 2 -14.71 10.16 -22.65
CA GLU A 2 -14.61 9.14 -23.71
C GLU A 2 -13.29 8.35 -23.72
N LYS A 3 -12.15 9.03 -23.79
CA LYS A 3 -10.82 8.38 -23.75
C LYS A 3 -10.59 7.59 -22.47
N ALA A 4 -11.04 8.10 -21.32
CA ALA A 4 -10.89 7.42 -20.03
C ALA A 4 -11.67 6.10 -20.00
N VAL A 5 -12.95 6.13 -20.39
CA VAL A 5 -13.80 4.94 -20.50
C VAL A 5 -13.21 3.92 -21.47
N LYS A 6 -12.72 4.38 -22.63
CA LYS A 6 -12.06 3.52 -23.63
C LYS A 6 -10.85 2.80 -23.06
N ASN A 7 -10.01 3.52 -22.32
CA ASN A 7 -8.83 2.95 -21.67
C ASN A 7 -9.21 1.93 -20.59
N ILE A 8 -10.17 2.26 -19.73
CA ILE A 8 -10.66 1.37 -18.67
C ILE A 8 -11.23 0.08 -19.25
N ILE A 9 -12.10 0.17 -20.27
CA ILE A 9 -12.68 -1.02 -20.91
C ILE A 9 -11.58 -1.85 -21.60
N ALA A 10 -10.67 -1.22 -22.35
CA ALA A 10 -9.58 -1.94 -23.02
C ALA A 10 -8.67 -2.67 -22.02
N SER A 11 -8.38 -2.05 -20.88
CA SER A 11 -7.58 -2.65 -19.81
C SER A 11 -8.32 -3.76 -19.08
N LYS A 12 -9.58 -3.52 -18.68
CA LYS A 12 -10.38 -4.49 -17.91
C LYS A 12 -10.74 -5.74 -18.70
N THR A 13 -10.95 -5.60 -20.00
CA THR A 13 -11.32 -6.73 -20.88
C THR A 13 -10.13 -7.47 -21.46
N PHE A 14 -8.91 -6.97 -21.29
CA PHE A 14 -7.71 -7.69 -21.69
C PHE A 14 -7.60 -9.00 -20.91
N ASP A 15 -7.54 -10.12 -21.64
CA ASP A 15 -7.59 -11.48 -21.09
C ASP A 15 -8.71 -11.65 -20.03
N ASN A 16 -9.86 -11.02 -20.27
CA ASN A 16 -11.01 -10.99 -19.36
C ASN A 16 -10.67 -10.55 -17.91
N GLY A 17 -9.67 -9.68 -17.73
CA GLY A 17 -9.38 -9.05 -16.44
C GLY A 17 -8.55 -9.92 -15.49
N THR A 18 -7.77 -10.88 -16.01
CA THR A 18 -6.85 -11.73 -15.23
C THR A 18 -5.61 -11.00 -14.73
N ILE A 19 -5.23 -9.88 -15.36
CA ILE A 19 -4.06 -9.11 -14.94
C ILE A 19 -4.39 -8.32 -13.67
N CYS A 20 -3.57 -8.47 -12.63
CA CYS A 20 -3.74 -7.84 -11.32
C CYS A 20 -3.76 -6.30 -11.36
N ALA A 21 -3.09 -5.68 -12.35
CA ALA A 21 -3.12 -4.24 -12.55
C ALA A 21 -4.42 -3.72 -13.22
N SER A 22 -5.32 -4.61 -13.64
CA SER A 22 -6.61 -4.24 -14.23
C SER A 22 -7.52 -3.54 -13.22
N GLU A 23 -8.37 -2.64 -13.72
CA GLU A 23 -9.28 -1.87 -12.88
C GLU A 23 -10.23 -2.78 -12.10
N GLN A 24 -10.44 -2.47 -10.82
CA GLN A 24 -11.36 -3.18 -9.95
C GLN A 24 -12.59 -2.32 -9.63
N SER A 25 -12.39 -1.02 -9.51
CA SER A 25 -13.43 -0.05 -9.15
C SER A 25 -13.27 1.20 -10.01
N ILE A 26 -14.40 1.80 -10.39
CA ILE A 26 -14.48 3.12 -11.00
C ILE A 26 -14.98 4.08 -9.92
N ILE A 27 -14.28 5.20 -9.75
CA ILE A 27 -14.73 6.31 -8.90
C ILE A 27 -14.95 7.51 -9.82
N CYS A 28 -16.14 8.08 -9.76
CA CYS A 28 -16.50 9.29 -10.50
C CYS A 28 -17.09 10.33 -9.55
N GLU A 29 -17.01 11.60 -9.94
CA GLU A 29 -17.59 12.69 -9.13
C GLU A 29 -19.04 12.90 -9.53
N GLU A 30 -19.88 13.37 -8.60
CA GLU A 30 -21.29 13.69 -8.88
C GLU A 30 -21.46 14.58 -10.12
N CYS A 31 -20.56 15.56 -10.29
CA CYS A 31 -20.57 16.49 -11.42
C CYS A 31 -20.33 15.83 -12.79
N ASN A 32 -19.75 14.62 -12.83
CA ASN A 32 -19.46 13.89 -14.06
C ASN A 32 -20.14 12.52 -14.15
N HIS A 33 -20.90 12.10 -13.13
CA HIS A 33 -21.59 10.80 -13.06
C HIS A 33 -22.36 10.45 -14.34
N ASP A 34 -23.28 11.31 -14.77
CA ASP A 34 -24.18 10.99 -15.89
C ASP A 34 -23.42 10.83 -17.21
N LEU A 35 -22.41 11.69 -17.43
CA LEU A 35 -21.54 11.60 -18.60
C LEU A 35 -20.71 10.30 -18.59
N VAL A 36 -20.17 9.92 -17.43
CA VAL A 36 -19.40 8.68 -17.28
C VAL A 36 -20.28 7.45 -17.50
N VAL A 37 -21.47 7.39 -16.89
CA VAL A 37 -22.42 6.29 -17.05
C VAL A 37 -22.87 6.15 -18.51
N ALA A 38 -23.24 7.26 -19.15
CA ALA A 38 -23.65 7.25 -20.55
C ALA A 38 -22.54 6.73 -21.47
N GLU A 39 -21.30 7.16 -21.23
CA GLU A 39 -20.17 6.76 -22.05
C GLU A 39 -19.78 5.28 -21.83
N PHE A 40 -19.84 4.77 -20.60
CA PHE A 40 -19.68 3.33 -20.35
C PHE A 40 -20.74 2.51 -21.10
N LYS A 41 -22.02 2.90 -21.02
CA LYS A 41 -23.10 2.22 -21.75
C LYS A 41 -22.83 2.20 -23.25
N LYS A 42 -22.46 3.35 -23.82
CA LYS A 42 -22.12 3.49 -25.25
C LYS A 42 -20.97 2.57 -25.69
N GLN A 43 -19.98 2.35 -24.83
CA GLN A 43 -18.80 1.54 -25.16
C GLN A 43 -18.91 0.06 -24.78
N GLY A 44 -20.06 -0.40 -24.27
CA GLY A 44 -20.34 -1.80 -23.97
C GLY A 44 -20.32 -2.18 -22.49
N GLY A 45 -20.42 -1.20 -21.58
CA GLY A 45 -20.64 -1.42 -20.15
C GLY A 45 -22.12 -1.67 -19.86
N TYR A 46 -22.42 -2.76 -19.15
CA TYR A 46 -23.76 -3.05 -18.67
C TYR A 46 -23.85 -2.72 -17.18
N PHE A 47 -24.65 -1.70 -16.84
CA PHE A 47 -24.92 -1.35 -15.45
C PHE A 47 -26.00 -2.27 -14.90
N MET A 48 -25.59 -3.14 -13.98
CA MET A 48 -26.47 -4.11 -13.34
C MET A 48 -27.44 -3.42 -12.38
N THR A 49 -28.62 -4.00 -12.22
CA THR A 49 -29.52 -3.68 -11.10
C THR A 49 -28.92 -4.14 -9.77
N GLU A 50 -29.50 -3.72 -8.65
CA GLU A 50 -29.10 -4.19 -7.33
C GLU A 50 -29.26 -5.70 -7.20
N GLU A 51 -30.38 -6.26 -7.69
CA GLU A 51 -30.65 -7.70 -7.67
C GLU A 51 -29.65 -8.48 -8.54
N GLU A 52 -29.36 -8.01 -9.76
CA GLU A 52 -28.35 -8.63 -10.63
C GLU A 52 -26.96 -8.56 -10.00
N THR A 53 -26.61 -7.42 -9.38
CA THR A 53 -25.34 -7.23 -8.68
C THR A 53 -25.21 -8.22 -7.52
N GLU A 54 -26.27 -8.41 -6.73
CA GLU A 54 -26.27 -9.37 -5.63
C GLU A 54 -26.06 -10.82 -6.12
N LYS A 55 -26.75 -11.21 -7.21
CA LYS A 55 -26.58 -12.54 -7.83
C LYS A 55 -25.15 -12.75 -8.33
N VAL A 56 -24.56 -11.74 -8.98
CA VAL A 56 -23.14 -11.79 -9.40
C VAL A 56 -22.21 -11.87 -8.20
N CYS A 57 -22.39 -11.06 -7.16
CA CYS A 57 -21.56 -11.10 -5.96
C CYS A 57 -21.59 -12.49 -5.29
N LYS A 58 -22.78 -13.09 -5.13
CA LYS A 58 -22.94 -14.45 -4.59
C LYS A 58 -22.23 -15.52 -5.42
N LEU A 59 -22.09 -15.30 -6.72
CA LEU A 59 -21.41 -16.20 -7.64
C LEU A 59 -19.89 -16.06 -7.55
N LEU A 60 -19.40 -14.82 -7.50
CA LEU A 60 -17.97 -14.49 -7.55
C LEU A 60 -17.27 -14.72 -6.22
N PHE A 61 -17.92 -14.51 -5.08
CA PHE A 61 -17.27 -14.59 -3.77
C PHE A 61 -17.76 -15.79 -2.96
N LYS A 62 -16.84 -16.49 -2.31
CA LYS A 62 -17.09 -17.67 -1.47
C LYS A 62 -16.38 -17.53 -0.14
N LYS A 63 -16.91 -18.18 0.90
CA LYS A 63 -16.29 -18.25 2.24
C LYS A 63 -15.83 -16.85 2.72
N GLY A 64 -16.75 -15.89 2.69
CA GLY A 64 -16.44 -14.47 2.85
C GLY A 64 -16.19 -13.82 1.50
N ASN A 65 -15.02 -13.20 1.35
CA ASN A 65 -14.62 -12.41 0.18
C ASN A 65 -13.61 -13.13 -0.74
N ALA A 66 -13.37 -14.43 -0.55
CA ALA A 66 -12.44 -15.17 -1.39
C ALA A 66 -13.02 -15.35 -2.80
N MET A 67 -12.24 -14.97 -3.81
CA MET A 67 -12.66 -15.06 -5.20
C MET A 67 -12.85 -16.52 -5.65
N ASN A 68 -13.98 -16.80 -6.30
CA ASN A 68 -14.33 -18.10 -6.84
C ASN A 68 -13.58 -18.35 -8.16
N ALA A 69 -12.55 -19.19 -8.10
CA ALA A 69 -11.67 -19.51 -9.22
C ALA A 69 -12.40 -19.94 -10.52
N LYS A 70 -13.63 -20.48 -10.43
CA LYS A 70 -14.43 -20.84 -11.62
C LYS A 70 -14.76 -19.64 -12.52
N PHE A 71 -14.82 -18.43 -11.95
CA PHE A 71 -15.22 -17.20 -12.62
C PHE A 71 -14.08 -16.22 -12.88
N VAL A 72 -12.85 -16.60 -12.52
CA VAL A 72 -11.64 -15.85 -12.91
C VAL A 72 -11.48 -15.90 -14.44
N GLY A 73 -11.20 -14.76 -15.06
CA GLY A 73 -10.99 -14.64 -16.51
C GLY A 73 -12.20 -15.00 -17.37
N ARG A 74 -13.42 -14.88 -16.83
CA ARG A 74 -14.66 -15.17 -17.59
C ARG A 74 -15.25 -13.91 -18.22
N SER A 75 -15.87 -14.10 -19.37
CA SER A 75 -16.59 -13.04 -20.09
C SER A 75 -17.85 -12.63 -19.33
N PRO A 76 -18.39 -11.41 -19.58
CA PRO A 76 -19.59 -10.95 -18.88
C PRO A 76 -20.80 -11.82 -19.21
N GLN A 77 -20.88 -12.42 -20.40
CA GLN A 77 -21.96 -13.33 -20.78
C GLN A 77 -21.96 -14.61 -19.94
N VAL A 78 -20.78 -15.19 -19.71
CA VAL A 78 -20.64 -16.41 -18.88
C VAL A 78 -21.05 -16.11 -17.44
N ILE A 79 -20.64 -14.96 -16.91
CA ILE A 79 -20.98 -14.54 -15.53
C ILE A 79 -22.48 -14.28 -15.40
N ALA A 80 -23.07 -13.49 -16.29
CA ALA A 80 -24.50 -13.16 -16.26
C ALA A 80 -25.37 -14.42 -16.39
N SER A 81 -25.05 -15.30 -17.34
CA SER A 81 -25.77 -16.56 -17.53
C SER A 81 -25.69 -17.46 -16.29
N ALA A 82 -24.52 -17.56 -15.66
CA ALA A 82 -24.35 -18.32 -14.42
C ALA A 82 -25.05 -17.67 -13.21
N ALA A 83 -25.21 -16.35 -13.23
CA ALA A 83 -25.99 -15.59 -12.24
C ALA A 83 -27.51 -15.61 -12.53
N GLY A 84 -27.95 -16.23 -13.63
CA GLY A 84 -29.37 -16.43 -13.95
C GLY A 84 -30.07 -15.26 -14.63
N PHE A 85 -29.33 -14.39 -15.32
CA PHE A 85 -29.92 -13.31 -16.14
C PHE A 85 -29.20 -13.17 -17.49
N THR A 86 -29.83 -12.45 -18.42
CA THR A 86 -29.29 -12.21 -19.77
C THR A 86 -28.85 -10.76 -19.92
N ILE A 87 -27.84 -10.54 -20.75
CA ILE A 87 -27.31 -9.21 -21.08
C ILE A 87 -27.26 -9.05 -22.60
N PRO A 88 -27.30 -7.81 -23.12
CA PRO A 88 -27.21 -7.57 -24.56
C PRO A 88 -25.93 -8.15 -25.18
N ALA A 89 -26.05 -8.64 -26.42
CA ALA A 89 -24.89 -9.05 -27.21
C ALA A 89 -23.89 -7.90 -27.35
N GLY A 90 -22.59 -8.21 -27.31
CA GLY A 90 -21.54 -7.19 -27.35
C GLY A 90 -21.24 -6.50 -26.02
N THR A 91 -21.92 -6.85 -24.92
CA THR A 91 -21.51 -6.41 -23.58
C THR A 91 -20.07 -6.84 -23.29
N LYS A 92 -19.27 -5.90 -22.80
CA LYS A 92 -17.83 -6.06 -22.55
C LYS A 92 -17.49 -6.14 -21.07
N VAL A 93 -18.20 -5.38 -20.23
CA VAL A 93 -18.00 -5.36 -18.77
C VAL A 93 -19.34 -5.25 -18.04
N LEU A 94 -19.44 -5.91 -16.88
CA LEU A 94 -20.55 -5.74 -15.94
C LEU A 94 -20.15 -4.72 -14.88
N ILE A 95 -21.04 -3.79 -14.57
CA ILE A 95 -20.77 -2.68 -13.65
C ILE A 95 -21.84 -2.67 -12.57
N GLY A 96 -21.45 -2.86 -11.32
CA GLY A 96 -22.35 -2.82 -10.16
C GLY A 96 -22.07 -1.62 -9.27
N ARG A 97 -23.10 -0.87 -8.90
CA ARG A 97 -22.97 0.26 -7.97
C ARG A 97 -22.54 -0.20 -6.58
N GLN A 98 -21.77 0.62 -5.88
CA GLN A 98 -21.29 0.35 -4.53
C GLN A 98 -21.37 1.62 -3.67
N ASN A 99 -21.76 1.45 -2.40
CA ASN A 99 -21.89 2.54 -1.42
C ASN A 99 -20.88 2.42 -0.26
N GLY A 100 -19.92 1.49 -0.36
CA GLY A 100 -18.94 1.25 0.70
C GLY A 100 -17.83 0.28 0.30
N VAL A 101 -16.97 -0.03 1.26
CA VAL A 101 -15.80 -0.91 1.12
C VAL A 101 -15.83 -1.95 2.25
N GLY A 102 -15.50 -3.20 1.93
CA GLY A 102 -15.41 -4.28 2.90
C GLY A 102 -16.65 -5.18 2.93
N GLU A 103 -16.94 -5.73 4.10
CA GLU A 103 -18.10 -6.59 4.32
C GLU A 103 -19.41 -5.86 3.97
N GLY A 104 -20.33 -6.56 3.31
CA GLY A 104 -21.55 -5.97 2.73
C GLY A 104 -21.35 -5.30 1.36
N TYR A 105 -20.11 -5.05 0.93
CA TYR A 105 -19.78 -4.43 -0.35
C TYR A 105 -18.80 -5.29 -1.18
N PRO A 106 -19.22 -6.47 -1.68
CA PRO A 106 -18.27 -7.46 -2.23
C PRO A 106 -17.51 -6.97 -3.47
N LEU A 107 -18.11 -6.12 -4.31
CA LEU A 107 -17.40 -5.58 -5.47
C LEU A 107 -16.26 -4.61 -5.10
N SER A 108 -16.06 -4.28 -3.82
CA SER A 108 -14.89 -3.55 -3.34
C SER A 108 -13.60 -4.38 -3.27
N PHE A 109 -13.70 -5.72 -3.31
CA PHE A 109 -12.55 -6.63 -3.32
C PHE A 109 -12.04 -6.93 -4.74
N GLU A 110 -10.91 -7.62 -4.85
CA GLU A 110 -10.37 -8.06 -6.15
C GLU A 110 -11.28 -9.10 -6.82
N LYS A 111 -11.55 -8.95 -8.13
CA LYS A 111 -12.50 -9.78 -8.88
C LYS A 111 -11.89 -10.60 -10.01
N LEU A 112 -10.66 -10.28 -10.46
CA LEU A 112 -9.93 -10.97 -11.55
C LEU A 112 -10.80 -11.45 -12.74
N THR A 113 -11.74 -10.61 -13.16
CA THR A 113 -12.79 -10.94 -14.15
C THR A 113 -13.31 -9.66 -14.81
N THR A 114 -14.31 -9.75 -15.68
CA THR A 114 -14.90 -8.61 -16.42
C THR A 114 -15.95 -7.79 -15.64
N VAL A 115 -15.86 -7.79 -14.31
CA VAL A 115 -16.80 -7.09 -13.40
C VAL A 115 -16.10 -5.93 -12.69
N LEU A 116 -16.77 -4.78 -12.61
CA LEU A 116 -16.29 -3.56 -11.96
C LEU A 116 -17.27 -3.08 -10.89
N GLY A 117 -16.74 -2.61 -9.76
CA GLY A 117 -17.50 -1.77 -8.82
C GLY A 117 -17.58 -0.33 -9.34
N PHE A 118 -18.67 0.37 -9.08
CA PHE A 118 -18.86 1.76 -9.48
C PHE A 118 -19.29 2.63 -8.31
N TYR A 119 -18.54 3.69 -8.07
CA TYR A 119 -18.72 4.62 -6.97
C TYR A 119 -18.93 6.03 -7.52
N THR A 120 -19.87 6.74 -6.90
CA THR A 120 -20.06 8.18 -7.10
C THR A 120 -19.68 8.87 -5.80
N VAL A 121 -18.83 9.89 -5.88
CA VAL A 121 -18.38 10.69 -4.74
C VAL A 121 -18.64 12.16 -4.98
N LYS A 122 -18.74 12.95 -3.93
CA LYS A 122 -19.05 14.38 -4.02
C LYS A 122 -17.94 15.17 -4.71
N ASP A 123 -16.68 14.88 -4.35
CA ASP A 123 -15.51 15.61 -4.81
C ASP A 123 -14.23 14.77 -4.77
N TRP A 124 -13.13 15.37 -5.22
CA TRP A 124 -11.82 14.73 -5.25
C TRP A 124 -11.26 14.36 -3.86
N HIS A 125 -11.69 15.03 -2.78
CA HIS A 125 -11.25 14.67 -1.42
C HIS A 125 -11.88 13.35 -1.00
N GLU A 126 -13.18 13.18 -1.25
CA GLU A 126 -13.84 11.89 -1.01
C GLU A 126 -13.29 10.79 -1.93
N ALA A 127 -13.02 11.10 -3.20
CA ALA A 127 -12.33 10.17 -4.11
C ALA A 127 -10.97 9.73 -3.56
N CYS A 128 -10.23 10.66 -2.95
CA CYS A 128 -8.93 10.41 -2.32
C CYS A 128 -9.08 9.43 -1.15
N GLU A 129 -10.00 9.67 -0.22
CA GLU A 129 -10.22 8.78 0.93
C GLU A 129 -10.74 7.40 0.51
N LEU A 130 -11.69 7.36 -0.43
CA LEU A 130 -12.22 6.10 -0.94
C LEU A 130 -11.14 5.27 -1.66
N SER A 131 -10.26 5.91 -2.42
CA SER A 131 -9.14 5.23 -3.06
C SER A 131 -8.20 4.59 -2.04
N ILE A 132 -7.92 5.25 -0.91
CA ILE A 132 -7.08 4.68 0.16
C ILE A 132 -7.75 3.46 0.79
N LYS A 133 -9.06 3.52 1.04
CA LYS A 133 -9.85 2.40 1.58
C LYS A 133 -9.86 1.21 0.63
N LEU A 134 -10.11 1.43 -0.66
CA LEU A 134 -10.08 0.38 -1.68
C LEU A 134 -8.67 -0.23 -1.82
N LEU A 135 -7.62 0.59 -1.75
CA LEU A 135 -6.24 0.12 -1.81
C LEU A 135 -5.86 -0.77 -0.62
N GLN A 136 -6.60 -0.79 0.49
CA GLN A 136 -6.34 -1.78 1.54
C GLN A 136 -6.50 -3.23 1.04
N ASN A 137 -7.34 -3.44 0.01
CA ASN A 137 -7.50 -4.74 -0.66
C ASN A 137 -6.43 -5.03 -1.72
N GLY A 138 -5.48 -4.12 -1.95
CA GLY A 138 -4.46 -4.19 -3.00
C GLY A 138 -3.25 -3.31 -2.70
N ILE A 139 -2.83 -3.29 -1.43
CA ILE A 139 -1.90 -2.28 -0.90
C ILE A 139 -0.57 -2.33 -1.62
N GLY A 140 -0.05 -1.16 -1.99
CA GLY A 140 1.22 -1.04 -2.70
C GLY A 140 1.18 -1.48 -4.16
N HIS A 141 0.05 -1.92 -4.72
CA HIS A 141 0.01 -2.46 -6.08
C HIS A 141 -0.18 -1.37 -7.15
N THR A 142 -1.42 -0.99 -7.49
CA THR A 142 -1.69 -0.09 -8.62
C THR A 142 -2.93 0.78 -8.40
N MET A 143 -2.85 2.03 -8.82
CA MET A 143 -3.97 2.95 -8.94
C MET A 143 -3.90 3.64 -10.31
N SER A 144 -5.05 3.95 -10.90
CA SER A 144 -5.16 4.78 -12.10
C SER A 144 -5.95 6.05 -11.82
N ILE A 145 -5.56 7.17 -12.43
CA ILE A 145 -6.30 8.44 -12.43
C ILE A 145 -6.44 8.96 -13.86
N HIS A 146 -7.64 9.40 -14.21
CA HIS A 146 -7.92 10.06 -15.48
C HIS A 146 -8.24 11.53 -15.24
N THR A 147 -7.28 12.41 -15.53
CA THR A 147 -7.39 13.85 -15.30
C THR A 147 -6.47 14.62 -16.25
N GLU A 148 -6.87 15.82 -16.63
CA GLU A 148 -5.99 16.78 -17.33
C GLU A 148 -5.38 17.81 -16.36
N ASP A 149 -5.78 17.78 -15.08
CA ASP A 149 -5.21 18.61 -14.01
C ASP A 149 -3.97 17.93 -13.42
N ARG A 150 -2.80 18.56 -13.64
CA ARG A 150 -1.50 18.07 -13.15
C ARG A 150 -1.37 18.19 -11.63
N ASP A 151 -2.00 19.16 -11.00
CA ASP A 151 -1.97 19.30 -9.54
C ASP A 151 -2.79 18.18 -8.90
N MET A 152 -3.86 17.75 -9.57
CA MET A 152 -4.63 16.57 -9.15
C MET A 152 -3.78 15.30 -9.17
N VAL A 153 -2.94 15.12 -10.20
CA VAL A 153 -1.98 14.00 -10.25
C VAL A 153 -1.08 14.03 -9.02
N MET A 154 -0.53 15.19 -8.65
CA MET A 154 0.38 15.31 -7.50
C MET A 154 -0.34 15.07 -6.16
N LYS A 155 -1.60 15.50 -6.03
CA LYS A 155 -2.43 15.21 -4.85
C LYS A 155 -2.66 13.71 -4.69
N PHE A 156 -2.90 13.00 -5.79
CA PHE A 156 -3.12 11.56 -5.80
C PHE A 156 -1.82 10.74 -5.77
N ALA A 157 -0.66 11.32 -6.06
CA ALA A 157 0.64 10.64 -5.98
C ALA A 157 0.99 10.11 -4.58
N ARG A 158 0.34 10.61 -3.52
CA ARG A 158 0.55 10.17 -2.13
C ARG A 158 -0.12 8.83 -1.78
N LYS A 159 -0.86 8.22 -2.72
CA LYS A 159 -1.60 6.98 -2.49
C LYS A 159 -0.64 5.82 -2.24
N PRO A 160 -0.98 4.84 -1.38
CA PRO A 160 -0.11 3.71 -1.09
C PRO A 160 -0.15 2.68 -2.22
N ALA A 161 0.38 3.06 -3.40
CA ALA A 161 0.47 2.22 -4.59
C ALA A 161 1.84 2.44 -5.26
N SER A 162 2.50 1.37 -5.66
CA SER A 162 3.82 1.46 -6.32
C SER A 162 3.74 1.97 -7.75
N ARG A 163 2.56 1.82 -8.39
CA ARG A 163 2.27 2.28 -9.75
C ARG A 163 1.03 3.16 -9.72
N ILE A 164 1.21 4.45 -9.94
CA ILE A 164 0.12 5.43 -10.11
C ILE A 164 0.10 5.83 -11.59
N LEU A 165 -0.92 5.38 -12.29
CA LEU A 165 -1.04 5.47 -13.74
C LEU A 165 -1.93 6.65 -14.10
N VAL A 166 -1.47 7.48 -15.03
CA VAL A 166 -2.20 8.69 -15.45
C VAL A 166 -2.66 8.53 -16.90
N ASN A 167 -3.96 8.69 -17.14
CA ASN A 167 -4.54 8.72 -18.49
C ASN A 167 -4.25 7.49 -19.38
N THR A 168 -4.03 6.32 -18.78
CA THR A 168 -3.84 5.03 -19.46
C THR A 168 -4.64 3.91 -18.76
N GLY A 169 -4.81 2.78 -19.42
CA GLY A 169 -5.44 1.60 -18.83
C GLY A 169 -4.51 0.89 -17.83
N GLY A 170 -5.07 0.38 -16.74
CA GLY A 170 -4.35 -0.25 -15.63
C GLY A 170 -3.45 -1.43 -16.04
N THR A 171 -4.01 -2.37 -16.80
CA THR A 171 -3.31 -3.56 -17.30
C THR A 171 -2.09 -3.20 -18.12
N GLN A 172 -2.26 -2.41 -19.20
CA GLN A 172 -1.17 -2.06 -20.10
C GLN A 172 -0.24 -1.02 -19.47
N GLY A 173 -0.75 -0.16 -18.61
CA GLY A 173 0.05 0.86 -17.93
C GLY A 173 0.95 0.27 -16.86
N GLY A 174 0.40 -0.56 -15.99
CA GLY A 174 1.11 -1.16 -14.86
C GLY A 174 2.15 -2.19 -15.27
N THR A 175 1.92 -2.92 -16.36
CA THR A 175 2.88 -3.88 -16.93
C THR A 175 3.97 -3.24 -17.79
N GLY A 176 3.93 -1.92 -18.01
CA GLY A 176 4.92 -1.19 -18.80
C GLY A 176 4.72 -1.26 -20.32
N ALA A 177 3.58 -1.75 -20.81
CA ALA A 177 3.29 -1.83 -22.24
C ALA A 177 2.87 -0.49 -22.88
N SER A 178 2.23 0.39 -22.11
CA SER A 178 1.74 1.70 -22.56
C SER A 178 2.34 2.89 -21.81
N THR A 179 3.33 2.64 -20.95
CA THR A 179 4.02 3.63 -20.13
C THR A 179 5.53 3.45 -20.23
N GLY A 180 6.31 4.34 -19.61
CA GLY A 180 7.75 4.19 -19.49
C GLY A 180 8.22 3.27 -18.36
N LEU A 181 7.31 2.52 -17.71
CA LEU A 181 7.69 1.53 -16.70
C LEU A 181 8.39 0.34 -17.36
N ASN A 182 9.26 -0.35 -16.62
CA ASN A 182 9.90 -1.55 -17.13
C ASN A 182 8.83 -2.62 -17.48
N PRO A 183 8.89 -3.23 -18.67
CA PRO A 183 7.99 -4.31 -19.04
C PRO A 183 8.09 -5.50 -18.09
N SER A 184 7.00 -5.88 -17.42
CA SER A 184 6.96 -7.03 -16.51
C SER A 184 5.54 -7.51 -16.22
N PHE A 185 5.40 -8.80 -15.88
CA PHE A 185 4.20 -9.39 -15.26
C PHE A 185 4.41 -9.75 -13.79
N THR A 186 5.59 -9.46 -13.23
CA THR A 186 5.88 -9.58 -11.81
C THR A 186 6.02 -8.18 -11.24
N LEU A 187 4.95 -7.69 -10.62
CA LEU A 187 4.82 -6.30 -10.21
C LEU A 187 4.94 -6.19 -8.68
N GLY A 188 6.09 -5.74 -8.18
CA GLY A 188 6.37 -5.71 -6.74
C GLY A 188 5.51 -4.69 -5.98
N CYS A 189 4.91 -5.09 -4.86
CA CYS A 189 3.99 -4.23 -4.08
C CYS A 189 4.70 -3.41 -2.99
N GLY A 190 6.02 -3.46 -2.92
CA GLY A 190 6.80 -2.85 -1.84
C GLY A 190 6.51 -3.46 -0.47
N THR A 191 7.11 -2.87 0.56
CA THR A 191 7.07 -3.39 1.94
C THR A 191 5.65 -3.42 2.52
N TRP A 192 4.79 -2.48 2.12
CA TRP A 192 3.38 -2.46 2.53
C TRP A 192 2.63 -3.73 2.11
N GLY A 193 2.94 -4.26 0.92
CA GLY A 193 2.36 -5.50 0.41
C GLY A 193 3.20 -6.74 0.72
N GLY A 194 4.15 -6.67 1.65
CA GLY A 194 5.02 -7.79 2.03
C GLY A 194 6.07 -8.17 0.97
N SER A 195 6.39 -7.27 0.03
CA SER A 195 7.39 -7.49 -1.01
C SER A 195 8.70 -6.74 -0.71
N SER A 196 9.84 -7.31 -1.12
CA SER A 196 11.15 -6.65 -0.99
C SER A 196 11.38 -5.55 -2.02
N VAL A 197 10.54 -5.47 -3.07
CA VAL A 197 10.66 -4.50 -4.16
C VAL A 197 9.29 -3.90 -4.51
N SER A 198 9.29 -2.63 -4.92
CA SER A 198 8.12 -1.94 -5.50
C SER A 198 8.18 -1.81 -7.02
N GLU A 199 9.33 -2.17 -7.61
CA GLU A 199 9.58 -2.08 -9.04
C GLU A 199 8.83 -3.15 -9.83
N ASN A 200 8.67 -2.88 -11.13
CA ASN A 200 8.41 -3.94 -12.10
C ASN A 200 9.67 -4.80 -12.19
N VAL A 201 9.58 -6.09 -11.84
CA VAL A 201 10.75 -6.96 -11.76
C VAL A 201 11.31 -7.20 -13.15
N THR A 202 12.62 -6.99 -13.29
CA THR A 202 13.42 -7.12 -14.51
C THR A 202 14.63 -8.03 -14.28
N PRO A 203 15.39 -8.44 -15.32
CA PRO A 203 16.61 -9.25 -15.15
C PRO A 203 17.63 -8.70 -14.16
N LYS A 204 17.75 -7.37 -13.99
CA LYS A 204 18.62 -6.75 -12.96
C LYS A 204 18.34 -7.21 -11.53
N HIS A 205 17.12 -7.62 -11.23
CA HIS A 205 16.71 -8.13 -9.91
C HIS A 205 17.13 -9.59 -9.69
N LEU A 206 17.54 -10.29 -10.75
CA LEU A 206 17.87 -11.71 -10.75
C LEU A 206 19.39 -11.96 -10.82
N ILE A 207 20.20 -10.91 -10.68
CA ILE A 207 21.66 -11.01 -10.70
C ILE A 207 22.25 -10.52 -9.39
N ASN A 208 23.32 -11.18 -8.96
CA ASN A 208 24.15 -10.71 -7.86
C ASN A 208 25.27 -9.82 -8.44
N ILE A 209 25.47 -8.64 -7.87
CA ILE A 209 26.58 -7.75 -8.23
C ILE A 209 27.74 -7.97 -7.26
N LYS A 210 28.81 -8.62 -7.73
CA LYS A 210 30.08 -8.73 -7.00
C LYS A 210 30.81 -7.39 -7.05
N ARG A 211 31.21 -6.86 -5.89
CA ARG A 211 32.04 -5.65 -5.79
C ARG A 211 33.40 -6.02 -5.23
N VAL A 212 34.46 -5.72 -5.97
CA VAL A 212 35.84 -5.80 -5.49
C VAL A 212 36.23 -4.40 -5.05
N ALA A 213 36.48 -4.21 -3.76
CA ALA A 213 36.79 -2.92 -3.16
C ALA A 213 38.16 -2.98 -2.47
N TYR A 214 39.03 -2.02 -2.80
CA TYR A 214 40.33 -1.84 -2.15
C TYR A 214 40.19 -0.93 -0.93
N GLY A 215 40.94 -1.22 0.13
CA GLY A 215 40.98 -0.36 1.32
C GLY A 215 41.61 0.99 1.00
N ILE A 216 40.84 2.07 1.17
CA ILE A 216 41.29 3.47 0.94
C ILE A 216 41.57 4.24 2.24
N LYS A 217 41.27 3.64 3.39
CA LYS A 217 41.53 4.19 4.72
C LYS A 217 42.12 3.11 5.60
N ASP A 218 42.99 3.51 6.52
CA ASP A 218 43.52 2.65 7.56
C ASP A 218 42.45 2.39 8.63
N CYS A 219 42.00 1.14 8.74
CA CYS A 219 40.95 0.74 9.68
C CYS A 219 41.37 0.86 11.14
N THR A 220 42.67 0.90 11.44
CA THR A 220 43.18 1.06 12.81
C THR A 220 42.94 2.47 13.36
N ASN A 221 42.73 3.44 12.46
CA ASN A 221 42.64 4.85 12.81
C ASN A 221 41.27 5.47 12.46
N LEU A 222 40.26 4.66 12.10
CA LEU A 222 38.95 5.18 11.66
C LEU A 222 38.22 5.96 12.76
N ALA A 223 38.16 5.40 13.97
CA ALA A 223 37.45 6.03 15.09
C ALA A 223 38.21 7.25 15.65
N SER A 224 39.54 7.19 15.70
CA SER A 224 40.36 8.31 16.19
C SER A 224 40.36 9.49 15.21
N ASN A 225 40.34 9.22 13.90
CA ASN A 225 40.31 10.25 12.86
C ASN A 225 38.90 10.78 12.55
N ASP A 226 37.86 10.19 13.13
CA ASP A 226 36.48 10.64 12.95
C ASP A 226 36.07 11.53 14.15
N PRO A 227 35.95 12.86 13.96
CA PRO A 227 35.56 13.78 15.03
C PRO A 227 34.13 13.56 15.54
N THR A 228 33.29 12.83 14.81
CA THR A 228 31.92 12.46 15.23
C THR A 228 31.91 11.24 16.17
N PHE A 229 32.88 10.32 16.03
CA PHE A 229 33.01 9.14 16.89
C PHE A 229 33.44 9.50 18.33
N ASN A 230 34.14 10.63 18.50
CA ASN A 230 34.65 11.09 19.79
C ASN A 230 33.78 12.17 20.45
N CYS A 231 32.63 12.51 19.88
CA CYS A 231 31.78 13.56 20.41
C CYS A 231 30.67 13.00 21.32
N ILE A 232 31.02 12.57 22.53
CA ILE A 232 30.10 12.76 23.65
C ILE A 232 30.31 14.22 24.06
N LYS A 233 29.36 15.11 23.73
CA LYS A 233 29.32 16.44 24.34
C LYS A 233 28.95 16.27 25.82
N THR A 234 29.92 15.94 26.65
CA THR A 234 29.79 16.11 28.09
C THR A 234 29.63 17.61 28.35
N ALA A 235 28.50 18.01 28.93
CA ALA A 235 28.40 19.31 29.57
C ALA A 235 29.65 19.53 30.45
N GLU A 236 30.22 20.73 30.39
CA GLU A 236 31.63 21.05 30.71
C GLU A 236 32.14 20.76 32.14
N ASN A 237 31.46 20.00 33.00
CA ASN A 237 31.84 19.83 34.40
C ASN A 237 31.66 18.41 34.99
N CYS A 238 32.04 17.35 34.29
CA CYS A 238 32.21 16.04 34.93
C CYS A 238 33.65 15.57 34.86
N HIS A 239 34.39 15.82 35.94
CA HIS A 239 35.66 15.15 36.21
C HIS A 239 35.47 13.63 36.15
N GLY A 240 36.15 13.00 35.19
CA GLY A 240 36.60 11.60 35.21
C GLY A 240 35.62 10.56 35.74
N VAL A 241 34.52 10.30 35.03
CA VAL A 241 33.95 8.95 35.07
C VAL A 241 34.65 8.16 33.96
N GLN A 242 35.63 7.34 34.34
CA GLN A 242 36.18 6.35 33.42
C GLN A 242 35.03 5.55 32.80
N ASN A 243 35.08 5.40 31.48
CA ASN A 243 34.09 4.76 30.64
C ASN A 243 33.92 3.26 30.97
N GLN A 244 33.38 2.93 32.15
CA GLN A 244 33.22 1.54 32.62
C GLN A 244 32.26 0.72 31.76
N PHE A 245 31.42 1.38 30.95
CA PHE A 245 30.43 0.74 30.09
C PHE A 245 30.97 0.27 28.73
N MET A 246 32.16 0.73 28.30
CA MET A 246 32.77 0.31 27.01
C MET A 246 33.20 -1.16 26.99
N ASN A 247 33.45 -1.76 28.16
CA ASN A 247 33.86 -3.16 28.30
C ASN A 247 32.71 -4.10 28.72
N MET A 248 31.50 -3.58 28.84
CA MET A 248 30.35 -4.38 29.22
C MET A 248 29.75 -5.02 27.96
N SER A 249 29.52 -6.33 28.00
CA SER A 249 28.75 -6.99 26.96
C SER A 249 27.34 -6.42 26.90
N PRO A 250 26.64 -6.51 25.76
CA PRO A 250 25.25 -6.05 25.66
C PRO A 250 24.33 -6.63 26.74
N ALA A 251 24.61 -7.85 27.20
CA ALA A 251 23.88 -8.48 28.30
C ALA A 251 24.16 -7.84 29.67
N GLN A 252 25.41 -7.44 29.93
CA GLN A 252 25.79 -6.73 31.15
C GLN A 252 25.18 -5.31 31.17
N ILE A 253 25.10 -4.66 30.01
CA ILE A 253 24.44 -3.36 29.87
C ILE A 253 22.94 -3.48 30.14
N ALA A 254 22.28 -4.49 29.56
CA ALA A 254 20.86 -4.76 29.79
C ALA A 254 20.56 -5.08 31.26
N ALA A 255 21.39 -5.91 31.90
CA ALA A 255 21.25 -6.25 33.32
C ALA A 255 21.46 -5.03 34.23
N ALA A 256 22.44 -4.17 33.94
CA ALA A 256 22.67 -2.94 34.69
C ALA A 256 21.50 -1.95 34.55
N ALA A 257 20.91 -1.85 33.35
CA ALA A 257 19.74 -1.02 33.10
C ALA A 257 18.50 -1.51 33.87
N GLU A 258 18.28 -2.82 33.96
CA GLU A 258 17.20 -3.40 34.80
C GLU A 258 17.39 -3.12 36.30
N VAL A 259 18.63 -3.14 36.79
CA VAL A 259 18.94 -2.82 38.19
C VAL A 259 18.71 -1.33 38.50
N LEU A 260 19.10 -0.44 37.59
CA LEU A 260 18.83 1.01 37.69
C LEU A 260 17.32 1.32 37.68
N ASN A 261 16.56 0.65 36.81
CA ASN A 261 15.10 0.82 36.78
C ASN A 261 14.42 0.28 38.04
N LYS A 262 14.96 -0.75 38.69
CA LYS A 262 14.49 -1.21 40.01
C LYS A 262 14.85 -0.26 41.14
N ALA A 263 16.01 0.38 41.08
CA ALA A 263 16.44 1.36 42.09
C ALA A 263 15.57 2.63 42.09
N ASN A 264 15.06 3.05 40.94
CA ASN A 264 14.13 4.19 40.83
C ASN A 264 12.74 3.94 41.45
N ASN A 265 12.37 2.68 41.73
CA ASN A 265 11.15 2.34 42.46
C ASN A 265 11.34 2.30 44.00
N CYS A 266 12.53 2.63 44.52
CA CYS A 266 12.81 2.65 45.95
C CYS A 266 13.24 4.02 46.50
N ALA A 267 13.10 5.10 45.73
CA ALA A 267 13.49 6.45 46.17
C ALA A 267 12.31 7.45 46.15
N GLU A 268 11.22 7.12 46.85
CA GLU A 268 10.36 8.16 47.43
C GLU A 268 10.93 8.55 48.81
N ASN A 269 11.29 9.83 48.96
CA ASN A 269 11.85 10.51 50.13
C ASN A 269 13.37 10.68 50.14
N THR A 270 13.86 11.73 49.46
CA THR A 270 14.44 12.92 50.12
C THR A 270 14.77 13.99 49.08
N ASN A 271 14.28 15.21 49.32
CA ASN A 271 14.52 16.41 48.51
C ASN A 271 16.02 16.75 48.41
N THR A 272 16.51 17.04 47.20
CA THR A 272 17.00 18.39 46.80
C THR A 272 17.68 18.32 45.42
N CYS A 273 16.92 18.53 44.34
CA CYS A 273 17.41 19.04 43.05
C CYS A 273 16.21 19.63 42.30
N THR A 274 15.98 20.93 42.51
CA THR A 274 15.11 21.76 41.67
C THR A 274 15.77 21.95 40.32
N GLU A 275 15.23 21.27 39.30
CA GLU A 275 15.32 21.51 37.84
C GLU A 275 15.54 20.20 37.08
N CYS A 276 14.48 19.40 36.91
CA CYS A 276 14.34 18.38 35.84
C CYS A 276 12.92 17.77 35.87
N SER A 277 11.89 18.62 35.93
CA SER A 277 10.49 18.18 35.87
C SER A 277 9.93 18.38 34.46
N SER A 278 10.35 17.57 33.48
CA SER A 278 9.59 17.39 32.22
C SER A 278 9.95 16.17 31.32
N GLU A 279 10.78 15.21 31.76
CA GLU A 279 11.26 14.14 30.85
C GLU A 279 10.83 12.69 31.18
N ASN A 280 9.96 12.43 32.16
CA ASN A 280 9.51 11.06 32.43
C ASN A 280 8.53 10.50 31.39
N THR A 281 7.72 11.33 30.75
CA THR A 281 6.69 10.87 29.79
C THR A 281 7.25 10.41 28.45
N LYS A 282 8.42 10.90 28.03
CA LYS A 282 9.01 10.52 26.72
C LYS A 282 9.75 9.18 26.74
N ASN A 283 10.25 8.75 27.90
CA ASN A 283 11.01 7.51 28.00
C ASN A 283 10.11 6.26 27.96
N GLU A 284 8.89 6.35 28.51
CA GLU A 284 7.90 5.27 28.40
C GLU A 284 7.40 5.09 26.96
N GLU A 285 7.14 6.20 26.25
CA GLU A 285 6.74 6.16 24.83
C GLU A 285 7.85 5.59 23.94
N LEU A 286 9.11 5.92 24.22
CA LEU A 286 10.25 5.38 23.47
C LEU A 286 10.42 3.87 23.71
N LEU A 287 10.23 3.43 24.95
CA LEU A 287 10.34 2.03 25.33
C LEU A 287 9.19 1.21 24.72
N ASP A 288 7.99 1.76 24.67
CA ASP A 288 6.82 1.13 24.04
C ASP A 288 7.03 0.98 22.52
N LEU A 289 7.55 2.02 21.86
CA LEU A 289 7.90 1.97 20.44
C LEU A 289 8.96 0.90 20.13
N VAL A 290 10.01 0.79 20.96
CA VAL A 290 11.05 -0.23 20.80
C VAL A 290 10.47 -1.63 21.02
N ASN A 291 9.60 -1.83 22.01
CA ASN A 291 8.95 -3.11 22.26
C ASN A 291 8.01 -3.52 21.13
N GLN A 292 7.24 -2.58 20.55
CA GLN A 292 6.40 -2.83 19.38
C GLN A 292 7.21 -3.26 18.16
N ILE A 293 8.35 -2.62 17.90
CA ILE A 293 9.27 -3.00 16.82
C ILE A 293 9.83 -4.40 17.04
N VAL A 294 10.25 -4.73 18.26
CA VAL A 294 10.78 -6.06 18.62
C VAL A 294 9.70 -7.14 18.49
N ALA A 295 8.45 -6.86 18.85
CA ALA A 295 7.32 -7.78 18.70
C ALA A 295 7.00 -8.05 17.22
N ALA A 296 6.95 -7.00 16.40
CA ALA A 296 6.74 -7.11 14.95
C ALA A 296 7.86 -7.93 14.26
N MET A 297 9.12 -7.78 14.71
CA MET A 297 10.25 -8.56 14.20
C MET A 297 10.23 -10.03 14.62
N LYS A 298 9.59 -10.36 15.74
CA LYS A 298 9.45 -11.75 16.22
C LYS A 298 8.25 -12.50 15.61
N GLY A 299 7.49 -11.85 14.72
CA GLY A 299 6.38 -12.49 14.01
C GLY A 299 5.16 -12.80 14.88
N ALA A 300 5.01 -12.13 16.03
CA ALA A 300 3.80 -12.20 16.83
C ALA A 300 2.77 -11.20 16.25
N ASN A 301 1.89 -11.69 15.38
CA ASN A 301 0.58 -11.11 15.10
C ASN A 301 -0.48 -11.92 15.85
#